data_AF-A0A8H6SUU3-F1
#
_entry.id   AF-A0A8H6SUU3-F1
#
_cell.length_a   1.000
_cell.length_b   1.000
_cell.length_c   1.000
_cell.angle_alpha   90.00
_cell.angle_beta   90.00
_cell.angle_gamma   90.00
#
_symmetry.space_group_name_H-M   'P 1'
#
loop_
_entity.id
_entity.type
_entity.pdbx_description
1 polymer ?
#
loop_
_entity_poly.entity_id
_entity_poly.type
_entity_poly.pdbx_seq_one_letter_code
_entity_poly.pdbx_strand_id
1 'polypeptide(L)'
;MFSATIFTALFATVAVLASPFEVRQSESCTKAYTVVSGDTCFAIEAKENVSDATLHALNPGINSECTNLQIGEVLCISTNSTSLSCGTTYTVVGGDTCFEIENKEGISDSTLHSLNPSINSDCTNLEVGEVLCIALTCGNKYTVQSGDSCSEIETKENITDATLRALNPSINSDCTNLQIGEVLCLGTVGNSTTTDLTFDGRATV
;
A
#
# COMPACT_ATOMS: atom_id res chain seq x y z
N MET A 1 56.86 45.10 32.05
CA MET A 1 56.43 45.20 30.63
C MET A 1 56.71 43.83 30.05
N PHE A 2 55.81 42.93 29.66
CA PHE A 2 54.41 42.93 29.21
C PHE A 2 53.72 41.69 29.85
N SER A 3 52.53 41.83 30.42
CA SER A 3 51.19 41.72 29.80
C SER A 3 50.75 40.28 29.54
N ALA A 4 49.64 39.92 30.19
CA ALA A 4 48.92 38.66 30.09
C ALA A 4 48.35 38.43 28.67
N THR A 5 48.03 37.18 28.33
CA THR A 5 46.64 36.68 28.21
C THR A 5 46.70 35.20 27.80
N ILE A 6 46.22 34.30 28.67
CA ILE A 6 45.95 32.90 28.31
C ILE A 6 44.59 32.90 27.60
N PHE A 7 44.59 32.59 26.31
CA PHE A 7 43.36 32.36 25.53
C PHE A 7 42.94 30.90 25.75
N THR A 8 42.12 30.65 26.76
CA THR A 8 41.37 29.38 26.85
C THR A 8 40.30 29.41 25.77
N ALA A 9 40.53 28.71 24.66
CA ALA A 9 39.51 28.44 23.66
C ALA A 9 38.47 27.49 24.27
N LEU A 10 37.32 28.05 24.65
CA LEU A 10 36.14 27.29 25.01
C LEU A 10 35.59 26.67 23.72
N PHE A 11 35.83 25.38 23.50
CA PHE A 11 35.10 24.64 22.47
C PHE A 11 33.65 24.51 22.95
N ALA A 12 32.79 25.40 22.48
CA ALA A 12 31.35 25.20 22.57
C ALA A 12 31.02 23.94 21.76
N THR A 13 30.77 22.83 22.46
CA THR A 13 30.14 21.67 21.85
C THR A 13 28.75 22.09 21.41
N VAL A 14 28.56 22.31 20.12
CA VAL A 14 27.22 22.42 19.54
C VAL A 14 26.60 21.04 19.74
N ALA A 15 25.74 20.90 20.74
CA ALA A 15 24.84 19.77 20.83
C ALA A 15 23.93 19.87 19.60
N VAL A 16 24.20 19.05 18.59
CA VAL A 16 23.27 18.83 17.50
C VAL A 16 22.06 18.17 18.15
N LEU A 17 21.00 18.94 18.38
CA LEU A 17 19.69 18.40 18.69
C LEU A 17 19.23 17.70 17.40
N ALA A 18 19.66 16.45 17.22
CA ALA A 18 19.05 15.56 16.25
C ALA A 18 17.59 15.42 16.69
N SER A 19 16.70 16.09 15.95
CA SER A 19 15.27 15.91 16.07
C SER A 19 14.95 14.44 15.83
N PRO A 20 14.24 13.73 16.73
CA PRO A 20 13.73 12.41 16.44
C PRO A 20 12.48 12.56 15.59
N PHE A 21 12.64 13.06 14.36
CA PHE A 21 11.74 12.71 13.27
C PHE A 21 12.49 11.67 12.46
N GLU A 22 12.64 10.49 13.07
CA GLU A 22 12.95 9.29 12.31
C GLU A 22 11.72 9.07 11.42
N VAL A 23 11.79 9.59 10.20
CA VAL A 23 10.95 9.09 9.13
C VAL A 23 11.28 7.60 9.11
N ARG A 24 10.37 6.76 9.59
CA ARG A 24 10.34 5.34 9.23
C ARG A 24 9.97 5.29 7.76
N GLN A 25 10.79 5.89 6.90
CA GLN A 25 10.68 5.70 5.48
C GLN A 25 11.00 4.24 5.31
N SER A 26 10.02 3.47 4.85
CA SER A 26 10.31 2.11 4.42
C SER A 26 11.49 2.24 3.46
N GLU A 27 12.57 1.49 3.70
CA GLU A 27 13.79 1.53 2.86
C GLU A 27 13.49 1.20 1.38
N SER A 28 12.24 0.85 1.09
CA SER A 28 11.68 0.56 -0.21
C SER A 28 11.05 1.76 -0.91
N CYS A 29 10.82 2.93 -0.30
CA CYS A 29 10.16 4.06 -0.96
C CYS A 29 10.98 4.62 -2.13
N THR A 30 10.42 4.58 -3.35
CA THR A 30 11.08 4.97 -4.60
C THR A 30 10.61 6.29 -5.16
N LYS A 31 9.38 6.67 -4.85
CA LYS A 31 8.78 7.95 -5.24
C LYS A 31 8.12 8.54 -4.02
N ALA A 32 8.41 9.81 -3.76
CA ALA A 32 7.85 10.53 -2.63
C ALA A 32 7.21 11.84 -3.10
N TYR A 33 6.22 12.30 -2.35
CA TYR A 33 5.51 13.54 -2.54
C TYR A 33 5.57 14.38 -1.26
N THR A 34 5.77 15.69 -1.38
CA THR A 34 5.74 16.59 -0.22
C THR A 34 4.44 17.36 -0.21
N VAL A 35 3.67 17.21 0.87
CA VAL A 35 2.37 17.87 1.07
C VAL A 35 2.56 19.39 1.06
N VAL A 36 1.79 20.07 0.22
CA VAL A 36 1.73 21.54 0.13
C VAL A 36 0.38 22.06 0.59
N SER A 37 0.28 23.39 0.76
CA SER A 37 -0.96 24.03 1.17
C SER A 37 -2.07 23.81 0.14
N GLY A 38 -3.21 23.30 0.60
CA GLY A 38 -4.38 23.02 -0.24
C GLY A 38 -4.45 21.60 -0.79
N ASP A 39 -3.47 20.74 -0.49
CA ASP A 39 -3.54 19.33 -0.88
C ASP A 39 -4.62 18.56 -0.10
N THR A 40 -5.23 17.62 -0.80
CA THR A 40 -6.07 16.52 -0.28
C THR A 40 -5.49 15.20 -0.80
N CYS A 41 -5.81 14.05 -0.20
CA CYS A 41 -5.42 12.76 -0.78
C CYS A 41 -5.87 12.64 -2.23
N PHE A 42 -7.15 12.93 -2.50
CA PHE A 42 -7.71 12.99 -3.85
C PHE A 42 -6.82 13.77 -4.85
N ALA A 43 -6.40 14.99 -4.49
CA ALA A 43 -5.61 15.83 -5.38
C ALA A 43 -4.20 15.27 -5.62
N ILE A 44 -3.61 14.66 -4.58
CA ILE A 44 -2.30 14.02 -4.65
C ILE A 44 -2.39 12.75 -5.49
N GLU A 45 -3.39 11.91 -5.27
CA GLU A 45 -3.66 10.66 -5.99
C GLU A 45 -3.83 10.89 -7.48
N ALA A 46 -4.70 11.82 -7.85
CA ALA A 46 -4.93 12.20 -9.24
C ALA A 46 -3.64 12.72 -9.90
N LYS A 47 -2.87 13.55 -9.18
CA LYS A 47 -1.63 14.15 -9.68
C LYS A 47 -0.51 13.12 -9.85
N GLU A 48 -0.36 12.24 -8.87
CA GLU A 48 0.72 11.26 -8.83
C GLU A 48 0.35 9.95 -9.52
N ASN A 49 -0.91 9.83 -9.97
CA ASN A 49 -1.53 8.65 -10.56
C ASN A 49 -1.33 7.42 -9.66
N VAL A 50 -1.65 7.59 -8.38
CA VAL A 50 -1.63 6.55 -7.35
C VAL A 50 -3.05 6.37 -6.83
N SER A 51 -3.46 5.14 -6.56
CA SER A 51 -4.77 4.89 -5.99
C SER A 51 -4.80 5.20 -4.50
N ASP A 52 -5.99 5.49 -3.98
CA ASP A 52 -6.23 5.70 -2.54
C ASP A 52 -5.66 4.57 -1.67
N ALA A 53 -5.98 3.30 -1.97
CA ALA A 53 -5.43 2.20 -1.16
C ALA A 53 -3.91 2.11 -1.23
N THR A 54 -3.29 2.45 -2.37
CA THR A 54 -1.83 2.42 -2.46
C THR A 54 -1.25 3.54 -1.60
N LEU A 55 -1.84 4.74 -1.64
CA LEU A 55 -1.40 5.86 -0.82
C LEU A 55 -1.54 5.54 0.68
N HIS A 56 -2.68 5.01 1.12
CA HIS A 56 -2.90 4.64 2.52
C HIS A 56 -2.04 3.45 2.97
N ALA A 57 -1.84 2.43 2.13
CA ALA A 57 -1.00 1.29 2.45
C ALA A 57 0.48 1.70 2.64
N LEU A 58 0.95 2.65 1.83
CA LEU A 58 2.31 3.17 1.93
C LEU A 58 2.49 4.18 3.06
N ASN A 59 1.41 4.83 3.50
CA ASN A 59 1.42 5.88 4.51
C ASN A 59 0.39 5.58 5.61
N PRO A 60 0.62 4.56 6.46
CA PRO A 60 -0.33 4.15 7.50
C PRO A 60 -0.56 5.20 8.61
N GLY A 61 0.14 6.33 8.55
CA GLY A 61 -0.12 7.49 9.40
C GLY A 61 -1.28 8.36 8.91
N ILE A 62 -1.69 8.24 7.65
CA ILE A 62 -2.87 8.92 7.10
C ILE A 62 -4.13 8.20 7.60
N ASN A 63 -5.11 8.95 8.09
CA ASN A 63 -6.40 8.40 8.50
C ASN A 63 -7.31 8.15 7.28
N SER A 64 -8.36 7.32 7.42
CA SER A 64 -9.25 6.96 6.30
C SER A 64 -9.87 8.16 5.57
N GLU A 65 -10.15 9.25 6.31
CA GLU A 65 -10.74 10.46 5.75
C GLU A 65 -9.70 11.39 5.11
N CYS A 66 -8.42 11.03 5.17
CA CYS A 66 -7.28 11.85 4.79
C CYS A 66 -7.32 13.31 5.30
N THR A 67 -7.84 13.49 6.52
CA THR A 67 -8.03 14.81 7.14
C THR A 67 -6.82 15.27 7.97
N ASN A 68 -5.80 14.42 8.11
CA ASN A 68 -4.66 14.65 8.99
C ASN A 68 -3.34 14.97 8.28
N LEU A 69 -3.37 15.25 6.97
CA LEU A 69 -2.17 15.66 6.23
C LEU A 69 -1.55 16.93 6.81
N GLN A 70 -0.22 16.94 6.96
CA GLN A 70 0.52 18.11 7.44
C GLN A 70 1.34 18.75 6.32
N ILE A 71 1.31 20.08 6.21
CA ILE A 71 2.16 20.79 5.24
C ILE A 71 3.63 20.47 5.51
N GLY A 72 4.36 20.04 4.48
CA GLY A 72 5.75 19.61 4.58
C GLY A 72 5.93 18.12 4.93
N GLU A 73 4.85 17.39 5.22
CA GLU A 73 4.88 15.94 5.35
C GLU A 73 5.31 15.29 4.03
N VAL A 74 6.14 14.25 4.12
CA VAL A 74 6.63 13.51 2.96
C VAL A 74 5.90 12.17 2.90
N LEU A 75 5.03 12.04 1.90
CA LEU A 75 4.28 10.82 1.63
C LEU A 75 5.05 9.93 0.66
N CYS A 76 5.03 8.63 0.89
CA CYS A 76 5.51 7.65 -0.05
C CYS A 76 4.43 7.34 -1.10
N ILE A 77 4.78 7.50 -2.38
CA ILE A 77 3.87 7.30 -3.52
C ILE A 77 4.08 5.93 -4.17
N SER A 78 5.30 5.41 -4.16
CA SER A 78 5.60 4.06 -4.65
C SER A 78 6.80 3.47 -3.94
N THR A 79 6.91 2.15 -3.96
CA THR A 79 8.08 1.44 -3.46
C THR A 79 8.69 0.52 -4.54
N ASN A 80 9.94 0.07 -4.33
CA ASN A 80 10.54 -1.04 -5.08
C ASN A 80 9.99 -2.41 -4.63
N SER A 81 9.16 -2.43 -3.58
CA SER A 81 8.66 -3.66 -2.99
C SER A 81 7.49 -4.21 -3.80
N THR A 82 7.46 -5.53 -3.94
CA THR A 82 6.41 -6.30 -4.59
C THR A 82 5.15 -6.42 -3.70
N SER A 83 4.94 -5.55 -2.73
CA SER A 83 3.73 -5.54 -1.89
C SER A 83 2.57 -4.92 -2.66
N LEU A 84 1.51 -5.70 -2.90
CA LEU A 84 0.13 -5.25 -3.12
C LEU A 84 0.00 -3.85 -3.76
N SER A 85 0.53 -3.69 -4.97
CA SER A 85 0.38 -2.43 -5.70
C SER A 85 -0.89 -2.48 -6.53
N CYS A 86 -1.64 -1.38 -6.55
CA CYS A 86 -2.74 -1.26 -7.49
C CYS A 86 -2.21 -1.45 -8.92
N GLY A 87 -2.78 -2.40 -9.65
CA GLY A 87 -2.37 -2.74 -11.01
C GLY A 87 -3.20 -2.03 -12.07
N THR A 88 -4.53 -2.04 -11.88
CA THR A 88 -5.47 -1.36 -12.77
C THR A 88 -6.22 -0.31 -11.97
N THR A 89 -6.26 0.90 -12.51
CA THR A 89 -7.00 2.02 -11.94
C THR A 89 -8.16 2.45 -12.83
N TYR A 90 -9.14 3.09 -12.20
CA TYR A 90 -10.26 3.76 -12.85
C TYR A 90 -10.27 5.24 -12.42
N THR A 91 -10.42 6.16 -13.37
CA THR A 91 -10.59 7.58 -13.05
C THR A 91 -12.07 7.95 -13.10
N VAL A 92 -12.61 8.41 -11.98
CA VAL A 92 -14.01 8.83 -11.84
C VAL A 92 -14.33 9.95 -12.81
N VAL A 93 -15.44 9.80 -13.54
CA VAL A 93 -15.99 10.83 -14.44
C VAL A 93 -17.36 11.32 -13.96
N GLY A 94 -17.81 12.44 -14.53
CA GLY A 94 -19.09 13.05 -14.16
C GLY A 94 -20.28 12.13 -14.42
N GLY A 95 -21.03 11.81 -13.35
CA GLY A 95 -22.21 10.94 -13.39
C GLY A 95 -21.95 9.49 -12.97
N ASP A 96 -20.70 9.15 -12.63
CA ASP A 96 -20.38 7.83 -12.12
C ASP A 96 -21.02 7.56 -10.74
N THR A 97 -21.30 6.29 -10.51
CA THR A 97 -21.66 5.71 -9.20
C THR A 97 -20.82 4.46 -9.01
N CYS A 98 -20.58 4.01 -7.77
CA CYS A 98 -19.86 2.75 -7.53
C CYS A 98 -20.50 1.59 -8.30
N PHE A 99 -21.83 1.47 -8.28
CA PHE A 99 -22.55 0.42 -9.02
C PHE A 99 -22.26 0.41 -10.53
N GLU A 100 -22.22 1.57 -11.19
CA GLU A 100 -21.93 1.64 -12.63
C GLU A 100 -20.46 1.34 -12.92
N ILE A 101 -19.53 1.76 -12.05
CA ILE A 101 -18.11 1.44 -12.15
C ILE A 101 -17.90 -0.06 -11.96
N GLU A 102 -18.46 -0.65 -10.91
CA GLU A 102 -18.40 -2.08 -10.60
C GLU A 102 -18.88 -2.93 -11.77
N ASN A 103 -20.04 -2.63 -12.33
CA ASN A 103 -20.60 -3.35 -13.47
C ASN A 103 -19.73 -3.22 -14.72
N LYS A 104 -19.18 -2.02 -14.96
CA LYS A 104 -18.33 -1.74 -16.11
C LYS A 104 -17.00 -2.47 -16.02
N GLU A 105 -16.39 -2.47 -14.85
CA GLU A 105 -15.09 -3.08 -14.59
C GLU A 105 -15.18 -4.57 -14.22
N GLY A 106 -16.40 -5.07 -13.97
CA GLY A 106 -16.67 -6.47 -13.64
C GLY A 106 -16.19 -6.87 -12.25
N ILE A 107 -16.24 -5.95 -11.28
CA ILE A 107 -15.80 -6.16 -9.89
C ILE A 107 -16.99 -6.09 -8.94
N SER A 108 -16.88 -6.69 -7.75
CA SER A 108 -17.91 -6.57 -6.71
C SER A 108 -17.78 -5.27 -5.93
N ASP A 109 -18.89 -4.80 -5.36
CA ASP A 109 -18.93 -3.74 -4.33
C ASP A 109 -17.91 -3.97 -3.21
N SER A 110 -17.81 -5.21 -2.72
CA SER A 110 -16.83 -5.58 -1.71
C SER A 110 -15.39 -5.40 -2.18
N THR A 111 -15.11 -5.70 -3.46
CA THR A 111 -13.79 -5.52 -4.06
C THR A 111 -13.48 -4.04 -4.17
N LEU A 112 -14.40 -3.23 -4.69
CA LEU A 112 -14.19 -1.80 -4.84
C LEU A 112 -13.89 -1.12 -3.49
N HIS A 113 -14.72 -1.36 -2.47
CA HIS A 113 -14.52 -0.76 -1.14
C HIS A 113 -13.28 -1.29 -0.42
N SER A 114 -12.95 -2.58 -0.57
CA SER A 114 -11.73 -3.13 0.04
C SER A 114 -10.44 -2.56 -0.55
N LEU A 115 -10.48 -2.19 -1.83
CA LEU A 115 -9.36 -1.60 -2.57
C LEU A 115 -9.36 -0.08 -2.52
N ASN A 116 -10.37 0.56 -1.95
CA ASN A 116 -10.49 2.02 -1.83
C ASN A 116 -11.19 2.36 -0.51
N PRO A 117 -10.52 2.15 0.64
CA PRO A 117 -11.14 2.26 1.95
C PRO A 117 -11.58 3.68 2.33
N SER A 118 -11.18 4.71 1.58
CA SER A 118 -11.72 6.07 1.74
C SER A 118 -13.10 6.27 1.13
N ILE A 119 -13.54 5.39 0.22
CA ILE A 119 -14.93 5.40 -0.28
C ILE A 119 -15.84 4.95 0.85
N ASN A 120 -16.82 5.78 1.20
CA ASN A 120 -17.79 5.43 2.21
C ASN A 120 -18.77 4.37 1.69
N SER A 121 -19.40 3.62 2.61
CA SER A 121 -20.28 2.50 2.27
C SER A 121 -21.48 2.84 1.37
N ASP A 122 -21.88 4.11 1.34
CA ASP A 122 -22.99 4.59 0.52
C ASP A 122 -22.51 5.14 -0.85
N CYS A 123 -21.20 5.11 -1.11
CA CYS A 123 -20.53 5.68 -2.27
C CYS A 123 -20.95 7.13 -2.58
N THR A 124 -21.16 7.93 -1.54
CA THR A 124 -21.64 9.31 -1.67
C THR A 124 -20.53 10.35 -1.73
N ASN A 125 -19.28 9.94 -1.49
CA ASN A 125 -18.10 10.80 -1.46
C ASN A 125 -17.21 10.67 -2.70
N LEU A 126 -17.72 10.08 -3.78
CA LEU A 126 -16.97 9.91 -5.02
C LEU A 126 -16.75 11.26 -5.73
N GLU A 127 -15.50 11.60 -6.03
CA GLU A 127 -15.15 12.89 -6.64
C GLU A 127 -14.70 12.74 -8.10
N VAL A 128 -15.15 13.63 -8.99
CA VAL A 128 -14.74 13.60 -10.41
C VAL A 128 -13.24 13.84 -10.53
N GLY A 129 -12.52 12.88 -11.11
CA GLY A 129 -11.06 12.87 -11.21
C GLY A 129 -10.36 11.93 -10.23
N GLU A 130 -11.09 11.32 -9.30
CA GLU A 130 -10.55 10.39 -8.30
C GLU A 130 -10.00 9.14 -8.98
N VAL A 131 -8.88 8.63 -8.50
CA VAL A 131 -8.22 7.44 -9.07
C VAL A 131 -8.47 6.25 -8.17
N LEU A 132 -9.45 5.42 -8.55
CA LEU A 132 -9.81 4.21 -7.82
C LEU A 132 -8.93 3.05 -8.24
N CYS A 133 -8.57 2.19 -7.29
CA CYS A 133 -8.03 0.88 -7.56
C CYS A 133 -9.13 -0.13 -7.86
N ILE A 134 -9.09 -0.75 -9.04
CA ILE A 134 -10.08 -1.76 -9.45
C ILE A 134 -9.48 -3.15 -9.58
N ALA A 135 -8.15 -3.27 -9.67
CA ALA A 135 -7.47 -4.55 -9.59
C ALA A 135 -6.04 -4.39 -9.08
N LEU A 136 -5.58 -5.37 -8.30
CA LEU A 136 -4.20 -5.44 -7.83
C LEU A 136 -3.27 -5.99 -8.93
N THR A 137 -2.01 -5.57 -8.91
CA THR A 137 -0.98 -6.21 -9.71
C THR A 137 -0.81 -7.65 -9.23
N CYS A 138 -1.05 -8.60 -10.13
CA CYS A 138 -0.96 -10.00 -9.80
C CYS A 138 0.05 -10.73 -10.68
N GLY A 139 1.15 -11.17 -10.06
CA GLY A 139 2.24 -11.87 -10.75
C GLY A 139 2.16 -13.38 -10.65
N ASN A 140 1.57 -13.91 -9.59
CA ASN A 140 1.23 -15.32 -9.46
C ASN A 140 -0.29 -15.47 -9.41
N LYS A 141 -0.84 -16.19 -10.39
CA LYS A 141 -2.28 -16.38 -10.58
C LYS A 141 -2.62 -17.85 -10.50
N TYR A 142 -3.77 -18.16 -9.96
CA TYR A 142 -4.32 -19.51 -9.88
C TYR A 142 -5.73 -19.55 -10.43
N THR A 143 -6.02 -20.52 -11.28
CA THR A 143 -7.38 -20.70 -11.80
C THR A 143 -8.08 -21.79 -11.00
N VAL A 144 -9.18 -21.43 -10.34
CA VAL A 144 -9.98 -22.35 -9.52
C VAL A 144 -10.44 -23.55 -10.35
N GLN A 145 -10.14 -24.73 -9.85
CA GLN A 145 -10.47 -26.02 -10.44
C GLN A 145 -11.67 -26.66 -9.73
N SER A 146 -12.23 -27.70 -10.35
CA SER A 146 -13.32 -28.44 -9.74
C SER A 146 -12.83 -29.19 -8.50
N GLY A 147 -13.48 -28.94 -7.36
CA GLY A 147 -13.15 -29.55 -6.08
C GLY A 147 -12.22 -28.72 -5.20
N ASP A 148 -11.71 -27.59 -5.69
CA ASP A 148 -10.83 -26.73 -4.90
C ASP A 148 -11.52 -26.10 -3.69
N SER A 149 -10.74 -25.92 -2.64
CA SER A 149 -11.04 -25.10 -1.46
C SER A 149 -9.90 -24.11 -1.20
N CYS A 150 -10.18 -23.00 -0.50
CA CYS A 150 -9.10 -22.07 -0.13
C CYS A 150 -7.97 -22.78 0.63
N SER A 151 -8.31 -23.64 1.60
CA SER A 151 -7.30 -24.33 2.42
C SER A 151 -6.35 -25.21 1.60
N GLU A 152 -6.87 -25.88 0.56
CA GLU A 152 -6.04 -26.70 -0.34
C GLU A 152 -5.16 -25.83 -1.24
N ILE A 153 -5.70 -24.74 -1.78
CA ILE A 153 -4.95 -23.77 -2.60
C ILE A 153 -3.84 -23.14 -1.75
N GLU A 154 -4.17 -22.64 -0.55
CA GLU A 154 -3.22 -22.02 0.38
C GLU A 154 -2.06 -22.95 0.74
N THR A 155 -2.39 -24.19 1.09
CA THR A 155 -1.38 -25.21 1.44
C THR A 155 -0.48 -25.52 0.26
N LYS A 156 -1.07 -25.69 -0.93
CA LYS A 156 -0.33 -26.02 -2.16
C LYS A 156 0.59 -24.89 -2.60
N GLU A 157 0.13 -23.65 -2.46
CA GLU A 157 0.81 -22.45 -2.95
C GLU A 157 1.65 -21.79 -1.86
N ASN A 158 1.65 -22.36 -0.65
CA ASN A 158 2.40 -21.91 0.53
C ASN A 158 2.12 -20.44 0.86
N ILE A 159 0.84 -20.07 0.89
CA ILE A 159 0.35 -18.75 1.30
C ILE A 159 -0.59 -18.87 2.50
N THR A 160 -0.77 -17.78 3.24
CA THR A 160 -1.73 -17.75 4.34
C THR A 160 -3.12 -17.38 3.83
N ASP A 161 -4.16 -17.84 4.51
CA ASP A 161 -5.55 -17.42 4.31
C ASP A 161 -5.71 -15.88 4.35
N ALA A 162 -5.00 -15.22 5.28
CA ALA A 162 -4.97 -13.76 5.34
C ALA A 162 -4.38 -13.13 4.06
N THR A 163 -3.31 -13.73 3.51
CA THR A 163 -2.73 -13.32 2.23
C THR A 163 -3.72 -13.55 1.09
N LEU A 164 -4.33 -14.75 1.00
CA LEU A 164 -5.25 -15.07 -0.08
C LEU A 164 -6.43 -14.11 -0.12
N ARG A 165 -7.07 -13.83 1.03
CA ARG A 165 -8.22 -12.89 1.08
C ARG A 165 -7.81 -11.44 0.89
N ALA A 166 -6.63 -11.02 1.35
CA ALA A 166 -6.14 -9.66 1.09
C ALA A 166 -5.89 -9.42 -0.42
N LEU A 167 -5.48 -10.46 -1.15
CA LEU A 167 -5.27 -10.40 -2.60
C LEU A 167 -6.55 -10.58 -3.41
N ASN A 168 -7.59 -11.19 -2.82
CA ASN A 168 -8.86 -11.51 -3.48
C ASN A 168 -10.04 -11.13 -2.60
N PRO A 169 -10.37 -9.84 -2.47
CA PRO A 169 -11.40 -9.38 -1.54
C PRO A 169 -12.83 -9.78 -1.93
N SER A 170 -13.02 -10.36 -3.12
CA SER A 170 -14.26 -11.02 -3.52
C SER A 170 -14.51 -12.30 -2.71
N ILE A 171 -13.47 -12.95 -2.18
CA ILE A 171 -13.60 -14.20 -1.41
C ILE A 171 -14.15 -13.88 -0.02
N ASN A 172 -15.26 -14.53 0.33
CA ASN A 172 -15.88 -14.37 1.65
C ASN A 172 -15.07 -15.08 2.75
N SER A 173 -15.34 -14.76 4.02
CA SER A 173 -14.59 -15.30 5.16
C SER A 173 -14.58 -16.84 5.22
N ASP A 174 -15.66 -17.47 4.75
CA ASP A 174 -15.85 -18.92 4.80
C ASP A 174 -15.33 -19.61 3.52
N CYS A 175 -14.80 -18.84 2.56
CA CYS A 175 -14.38 -19.31 1.23
C CYS A 175 -15.44 -20.17 0.50
N THR A 176 -16.72 -19.84 0.69
CA THR A 176 -17.83 -20.62 0.10
C THR A 176 -18.25 -20.14 -1.28
N ASN A 177 -17.66 -19.05 -1.77
CA ASN A 177 -18.04 -18.40 -3.02
C ASN A 177 -17.03 -18.55 -4.16
N LEU A 178 -16.05 -19.45 -4.03
CA LEU A 178 -15.12 -19.78 -5.12
C LEU A 178 -15.87 -20.34 -6.32
N GLN A 179 -15.58 -19.81 -7.52
CA GLN A 179 -16.18 -20.27 -8.76
C GLN A 179 -15.17 -20.99 -9.64
N ILE A 180 -15.54 -22.14 -10.20
CA ILE A 180 -14.69 -22.86 -11.16
C ILE A 180 -14.36 -21.93 -12.34
N GLY A 181 -13.07 -21.80 -12.66
CA GLY A 181 -12.57 -20.91 -13.71
C GLY A 181 -12.26 -19.49 -13.23
N GLU A 182 -12.59 -19.12 -12.00
CA GLU A 182 -12.18 -17.86 -11.37
C GLU A 182 -10.65 -17.80 -11.27
N VAL A 183 -10.07 -16.62 -11.52
CA VAL A 183 -8.62 -16.42 -11.44
C VAL A 183 -8.30 -15.67 -10.15
N LEU A 184 -7.73 -16.39 -9.20
CA LEU A 184 -7.24 -15.87 -7.93
C LEU A 184 -5.84 -15.31 -8.08
N CYS A 185 -5.58 -14.23 -7.36
CA CYS A 185 -4.26 -13.72 -7.13
C CYS A 185 -3.60 -14.35 -5.91
N LEU A 186 -2.43 -14.96 -6.09
CA LEU A 186 -1.66 -15.59 -5.01
C LEU A 186 -0.42 -14.78 -4.62
N GLY A 187 -0.09 -13.76 -5.41
CA GLY A 187 0.97 -12.82 -5.09
C GLY A 187 1.47 -12.07 -6.32
N THR A 188 2.49 -11.27 -6.10
CA THR A 188 3.24 -10.54 -7.14
C THR A 188 4.46 -11.34 -7.58
N VAL A 189 4.97 -11.07 -8.78
CA VAL A 189 6.20 -11.70 -9.31
C VAL A 189 7.36 -11.25 -8.43
N GLY A 190 7.90 -12.17 -7.64
CA GLY A 190 8.91 -11.91 -6.61
C GLY A 190 8.57 -12.54 -5.25
N ASN A 191 7.30 -12.84 -4.98
CA ASN A 191 6.88 -13.61 -3.80
C ASN A 191 6.98 -15.12 -4.05
N SER A 192 8.13 -15.60 -4.52
CA SER A 192 8.51 -16.95 -4.15
C SER A 192 9.00 -16.81 -2.72
N THR A 193 8.18 -17.21 -1.76
CA THR A 193 8.59 -17.50 -0.38
C THR A 193 9.80 -18.42 -0.46
N THR A 194 10.97 -17.81 -0.54
CA THR A 194 12.22 -18.52 -0.41
C THR A 194 12.20 -18.89 1.05
N THR A 195 11.85 -20.14 1.30
CA THR A 195 12.10 -20.79 2.57
C THR A 195 13.54 -20.48 2.91
N ASP A 196 13.73 -19.55 3.83
CA ASP A 196 14.99 -19.27 4.49
C ASP A 196 15.35 -20.56 5.23
N LEU A 197 16.00 -21.47 4.51
CA LEU A 197 16.70 -22.58 5.10
C LEU A 197 17.91 -21.98 5.81
N THR A 198 17.68 -21.59 7.06
CA THR A 198 18.66 -21.64 8.15
C THR A 198 20.07 -21.27 7.72
N PHE A 199 20.40 -19.97 7.75
CA PHE A 199 21.79 -19.55 7.92
C PHE A 199 22.22 -19.86 9.37
N ASP A 200 22.47 -21.15 9.65
CA ASP A 200 23.19 -21.55 10.84
C ASP A 200 24.64 -21.08 10.68
N GLY A 201 24.93 -19.94 11.31
CA GLY A 201 26.24 -19.29 11.34
C GLY A 201 27.29 -20.13 12.05
N ARG A 202 27.75 -21.21 11.41
CA ARG A 202 28.91 -21.98 11.88
C ARG A 202 30.14 -21.63 11.04
N ALA A 203 30.90 -20.67 11.54
CA ALA A 203 32.26 -20.43 11.10
C ALA A 203 33.17 -21.60 11.54
N THR A 204 33.65 -22.34 10.55
CA THR A 204 34.90 -23.13 10.52
C THR A 204 35.43 -22.87 9.12
N VAL A 205 36.62 -22.33 8.89
CA VAL A 205 37.97 -22.72 9.33
C VAL A 205 38.86 -21.48 9.42
#